data_AF-A0A6N7L2J8-F1
#
_entry.id   AF-A0A6N7L2J8-F1
#
_cell.length_a   1.000
_cell.length_b   1.000
_cell.length_c   1.000
_cell.angle_alpha   90.00
_cell.angle_beta   90.00
_cell.angle_gamma   90.00
#
_symmetry.space_group_name_H-M   'P 1'
#
loop_
_entity.id
_entity.type
_entity.pdbx_description
1 polymer ?
#
loop_
_entity_poly.entity_id
_entity_poly.type
_entity_poly.pdbx_seq_one_letter_code
_entity_poly.pdbx_strand_id
1 'polypeptide(L)'
;MRAELAPGDTAPTLVTALADGRAPLGTLAELAAQQYRIITSDRRSLLLLATRCADRPAGAWFATLADGESAALRTLPALAAACGLDPRSLDPSGPTPDSPPARPPLPGCQAYPAFLAWLALNARPASATVAMITNFAAWGGYCATIGEALRCHYDFPDEACAFFDFFAQPATALEQQAADALGPDPLDGPTLAAAREYALLLQAYEHLFWDTLAASAAD
;
A
#
# COMPACT_ATOMS: atom_id res chain seq x y z
N MET A 1 -14.32 15.20 -7.45
CA MET A 1 -12.96 14.64 -7.30
C MET A 1 -12.97 13.11 -7.19
N ARG A 2 -13.63 12.52 -6.18
CA ARG A 2 -13.73 11.05 -6.01
C ARG A 2 -14.18 10.28 -7.27
N ALA A 3 -15.22 10.76 -7.96
CA ALA A 3 -15.71 10.13 -9.20
C ALA A 3 -14.83 10.38 -10.44
N GLU A 4 -14.02 11.44 -10.45
CA GLU A 4 -13.09 11.74 -11.56
C GLU A 4 -11.73 11.04 -11.40
N LEU A 5 -11.47 10.50 -10.22
CA LEU A 5 -10.26 9.80 -9.82
C LEU A 5 -10.59 8.40 -9.31
N ALA A 6 -11.76 7.86 -9.66
CA ALA A 6 -12.00 6.44 -9.46
C ALA A 6 -11.03 5.69 -10.39
N PRO A 7 -10.36 4.61 -9.94
CA PRO A 7 -9.63 3.74 -10.85
C PRO A 7 -10.54 3.38 -12.03
N GLY A 8 -10.00 3.27 -13.24
CA GLY A 8 -10.78 2.70 -14.34
C GLY A 8 -11.41 1.39 -13.88
N ASP A 9 -12.69 1.17 -14.19
CA ASP A 9 -13.56 0.13 -13.60
C ASP A 9 -13.03 -1.33 -13.67
N THR A 10 -11.87 -1.56 -14.29
CA THR A 10 -11.23 -2.86 -14.40
C THR A 10 -10.18 -3.06 -13.32
N ALA A 11 -10.49 -3.95 -12.36
CA ALA A 11 -9.51 -4.45 -11.40
C ALA A 11 -8.26 -5.00 -12.13
N PRO A 12 -7.06 -4.88 -11.52
CA PRO A 12 -5.84 -5.43 -12.10
C PRO A 12 -5.97 -6.93 -12.41
N THR A 13 -5.34 -7.38 -13.50
CA THR A 13 -5.41 -8.79 -13.96
C THR A 13 -5.01 -9.78 -12.87
N LEU A 14 -3.99 -9.46 -12.07
CA LEU A 14 -3.55 -10.31 -10.96
C LEU A 14 -4.60 -10.39 -9.84
N VAL A 15 -5.25 -9.27 -9.49
CA VAL A 15 -6.33 -9.27 -8.49
C VAL A 15 -7.47 -10.18 -8.95
N THR A 16 -7.83 -10.13 -10.24
CA THR A 16 -8.83 -11.03 -10.82
C THR A 16 -8.37 -12.49 -10.81
N ALA A 17 -7.11 -12.77 -11.14
CA ALA A 17 -6.57 -14.13 -11.10
C ALA A 17 -6.52 -14.72 -9.68
N LEU A 18 -6.24 -13.88 -8.67
CA LEU A 18 -6.31 -14.26 -7.26
C LEU A 18 -7.75 -14.54 -6.84
N ALA A 19 -8.68 -13.65 -7.20
CA ALA A 19 -10.11 -13.82 -6.94
C ALA A 19 -10.66 -15.15 -7.47
N ASP A 20 -10.19 -15.58 -8.64
CA ASP A 20 -10.59 -16.85 -9.25
C ASP A 20 -9.78 -18.07 -8.75
N GLY A 21 -8.84 -17.90 -7.82
CA GLY A 21 -7.96 -18.98 -7.34
C GLY A 21 -6.96 -19.49 -8.37
N ARG A 22 -6.68 -18.71 -9.42
CA ARG A 22 -5.82 -19.12 -10.56
C ARG A 22 -4.37 -18.63 -10.42
N ALA A 23 -4.08 -17.71 -9.52
CA ALA A 23 -2.74 -17.18 -9.34
C ALA A 23 -1.85 -18.18 -8.57
N PRO A 24 -0.58 -18.41 -8.96
CA PRO A 24 0.33 -19.28 -8.22
C PRO A 24 0.68 -18.77 -6.81
N LEU A 25 0.94 -19.68 -5.87
CA LEU A 25 1.46 -19.33 -4.53
C LEU A 25 2.79 -18.56 -4.61
N GLY A 26 3.62 -18.83 -5.63
CA GLY A 26 4.87 -18.09 -5.87
C GLY A 26 4.66 -16.59 -6.07
N THR A 27 3.53 -16.20 -6.68
CA THR A 27 3.13 -14.80 -6.88
C THR A 27 2.71 -14.14 -5.57
N LEU A 28 1.97 -14.85 -4.71
CA LEU A 28 1.62 -14.37 -3.37
C LEU A 28 2.84 -14.24 -2.46
N ALA A 29 3.80 -15.17 -2.57
CA ALA A 29 5.09 -15.07 -1.93
C ALA A 29 5.87 -13.82 -2.39
N GLU A 30 5.84 -13.52 -3.69
CA GLU A 30 6.49 -12.32 -4.25
C GLU A 30 5.80 -11.05 -3.75
N LEU A 31 4.47 -11.03 -3.76
CA LEU A 31 3.68 -9.94 -3.22
C LEU A 31 4.07 -9.66 -1.76
N ALA A 32 4.14 -10.68 -0.90
CA ALA A 32 4.53 -10.51 0.50
C ALA A 32 5.93 -9.89 0.65
N ALA A 33 6.90 -10.35 -0.16
CA ALA A 33 8.26 -9.83 -0.14
C ALA A 33 8.35 -8.37 -0.63
N GLN A 34 7.63 -8.01 -1.70
CA GLN A 34 7.60 -6.63 -2.20
C GLN A 34 6.86 -5.69 -1.23
N GLN A 35 5.75 -6.13 -0.64
CA GLN A 35 5.00 -5.36 0.35
C GLN A 35 5.81 -5.06 1.60
N TYR A 36 6.66 -5.97 2.06
CA TYR A 36 7.56 -5.69 3.19
C TYR A 36 8.44 -4.47 2.94
N ARG A 37 8.98 -4.35 1.71
CA ARG A 37 9.81 -3.21 1.30
C ARG A 37 9.00 -1.93 1.16
N ILE A 38 7.85 -2.02 0.47
CA ILE A 38 6.94 -0.88 0.23
C ILE A 38 6.53 -0.27 1.57
N ILE A 39 5.97 -1.08 2.47
CA ILE A 39 5.45 -0.59 3.74
C ILE A 39 6.55 -0.04 4.64
N THR A 40 7.75 -0.64 4.60
CA THR A 40 8.90 -0.10 5.32
C THR A 40 9.29 1.30 4.81
N SER A 41 9.21 1.53 3.50
CA SER A 41 9.44 2.83 2.87
C SER A 41 8.33 3.82 3.20
N ASP A 42 7.08 3.39 3.07
CA ASP A 42 5.90 4.23 3.25
C ASP A 42 5.81 4.71 4.69
N ARG A 43 6.05 3.83 5.67
CA ARG A 43 6.18 4.20 7.09
C ARG A 43 7.16 5.35 7.30
N ARG A 44 8.35 5.29 6.69
CA ARG A 44 9.38 6.34 6.83
C ARG A 44 8.94 7.65 6.18
N SER A 45 8.31 7.56 5.01
CA SER A 45 7.78 8.71 4.26
C SER A 45 6.66 9.42 5.05
N LEU A 46 5.77 8.65 5.66
CA LEU A 46 4.69 9.14 6.51
C LEU A 46 5.22 9.80 7.79
N LEU A 47 6.22 9.22 8.45
CA LEU A 47 6.88 9.85 9.61
C LEU A 47 7.56 11.19 9.24
N LEU A 48 8.14 11.28 8.03
CA LEU A 48 8.70 12.53 7.54
C LEU A 48 7.60 13.58 7.30
N LEU A 49 6.49 13.21 6.69
CA LEU A 49 5.33 14.10 6.52
C LEU A 49 4.75 14.56 7.85
N ALA A 50 4.66 13.66 8.83
CA ALA A 50 4.25 13.98 10.19
C ALA A 50 5.17 15.06 10.80
N THR A 51 6.49 14.90 10.63
CA THR A 51 7.49 15.86 11.12
C THR A 51 7.38 17.21 10.41
N ARG A 52 7.17 17.22 9.09
CA ARG A 52 6.94 18.44 8.29
C ARG A 52 5.63 19.17 8.63
N CYS A 53 4.76 18.52 9.40
CA CYS A 53 3.47 19.06 9.84
C CYS A 53 3.34 19.03 11.37
N ALA A 54 4.44 19.01 12.12
CA ALA A 54 4.40 18.86 13.57
C ALA A 54 3.58 19.96 14.29
N ASP A 55 3.43 21.12 13.66
CA ASP A 55 2.66 22.28 14.11
C ASP A 55 1.22 22.34 13.55
N ARG A 56 0.79 21.32 12.81
CA ARG A 56 -0.52 21.26 12.15
C ARG A 56 -1.26 19.95 12.47
N PRO A 57 -2.61 19.95 12.46
CA PRO A 57 -3.41 18.72 12.63
C PRO A 57 -3.00 17.58 11.68
N ALA A 58 -2.60 17.91 10.46
CA ALA A 58 -2.11 16.93 9.48
C ALA A 58 -0.92 16.10 9.98
N GLY A 59 -0.10 16.63 10.91
CA GLY A 59 1.02 15.89 11.49
C GLY A 59 0.57 14.65 12.27
N ALA A 60 -0.49 14.78 13.08
CA ALA A 60 -1.07 13.66 13.82
C ALA A 60 -1.68 12.62 12.88
N TRP A 61 -2.36 13.08 11.82
CA TRP A 61 -2.93 12.18 10.81
C TRP A 61 -1.86 11.34 10.09
N PHE A 62 -0.76 11.97 9.64
CA PHE A 62 0.36 11.23 9.03
C PHE A 62 1.03 10.25 10.01
N ALA A 63 1.13 10.62 11.29
CA ALA A 63 1.64 9.71 12.32
C ALA A 63 0.73 8.48 12.50
N THR A 64 -0.60 8.67 12.51
CA THR A 64 -1.57 7.57 12.54
C THR A 64 -1.41 6.64 11.35
N LEU A 65 -1.19 7.16 10.14
CA LEU A 65 -0.90 6.32 8.97
C LEU A 65 0.40 5.52 9.14
N ALA A 66 1.46 6.14 9.66
CA ALA A 66 2.73 5.44 9.90
C ALA A 66 2.62 4.32 10.95
N ASP A 67 1.77 4.50 11.96
CA ASP A 67 1.43 3.46 12.93
C ASP A 67 0.65 2.32 12.26
N GLY A 68 -0.23 2.66 11.33
CA GLY A 68 -0.92 1.70 10.47
C GLY A 68 0.04 0.85 9.65
N GLU A 69 1.02 1.47 8.98
CA GLU A 69 2.08 0.73 8.26
C GLU A 69 2.88 -0.19 9.20
N SER A 70 3.16 0.27 10.43
CA SER A 70 3.82 -0.55 11.44
C SER A 70 2.97 -1.75 11.86
N ALA A 71 1.65 -1.60 11.91
CA ALA A 71 0.71 -2.70 12.18
C ALA A 71 0.65 -3.69 11.02
N ALA A 72 0.53 -3.20 9.79
CA ALA A 72 0.53 -4.02 8.58
C ALA A 72 1.82 -4.86 8.45
N LEU A 73 3.00 -4.28 8.70
CA LEU A 73 4.28 -5.01 8.67
C LEU A 73 4.29 -6.25 9.56
N ARG A 74 3.61 -6.20 10.72
CA ARG A 74 3.59 -7.33 11.67
C ARG A 74 2.77 -8.52 11.17
N THR A 75 1.92 -8.33 10.16
CA THR A 75 1.06 -9.38 9.61
C THR A 75 1.72 -10.14 8.44
N LEU A 76 2.68 -9.52 7.75
CA LEU A 76 3.35 -10.11 6.58
C LEU A 76 4.08 -11.44 6.86
N PRO A 77 4.69 -11.69 8.04
CA PRO A 77 5.30 -12.98 8.35
C PRO A 77 4.37 -14.17 8.19
N ALA A 78 3.11 -14.07 8.62
CA ALA A 78 2.13 -15.14 8.52
C ALA A 78 1.71 -15.40 7.06
N LEU A 79 1.51 -14.32 6.29
CA LEU A 79 1.26 -14.42 4.84
C LEU A 79 2.42 -15.10 4.13
N ALA A 80 3.67 -14.70 4.41
CA ALA A 80 4.86 -15.28 3.80
C ALA A 80 4.98 -16.78 4.12
N ALA A 81 4.76 -17.17 5.38
CA ALA A 81 4.79 -18.57 5.80
C ALA A 81 3.73 -19.43 5.08
N ALA A 82 2.50 -18.92 4.93
CA ALA A 82 1.44 -19.61 4.20
C ALA A 82 1.77 -19.80 2.71
N CYS A 83 2.56 -18.89 2.13
CA CYS A 83 3.08 -19.01 0.76
C CYS A 83 4.36 -19.86 0.64
N GLY A 84 4.82 -20.48 1.74
CA GLY A 84 6.02 -21.33 1.76
C GLY A 84 7.36 -20.57 1.83
N LEU A 85 7.34 -19.26 2.14
CA LEU A 85 8.56 -18.50 2.42
C LEU A 85 8.95 -18.61 3.89
N ASP A 86 10.26 -18.63 4.16
CA ASP A 86 10.77 -18.35 5.49
C ASP A 86 10.51 -16.87 5.81
N PRO A 87 9.75 -16.52 6.86
CA PRO A 87 9.46 -15.12 7.19
C PRO A 87 10.71 -14.27 7.44
N ARG A 88 11.83 -14.89 7.84
CA ARG A 88 13.11 -14.20 8.04
C ARG A 88 13.71 -13.68 6.72
N SER A 89 13.28 -14.23 5.58
CA SER A 89 13.67 -13.75 4.25
C SER A 89 12.93 -12.49 3.81
N LEU A 90 12.00 -11.95 4.59
CA LEU A 90 11.35 -10.68 4.25
C LEU A 90 12.29 -9.48 4.49
N ASP A 91 13.14 -9.53 5.52
CA ASP A 91 13.97 -8.40 5.94
C ASP A 91 15.28 -8.31 5.12
N PRO A 92 15.46 -7.25 4.30
CA PRO A 92 16.70 -7.07 3.54
C PRO A 92 17.87 -6.55 4.38
N SER A 93 17.64 -6.07 5.61
CA SER A 93 18.67 -5.46 6.46
C SER A 93 19.61 -6.47 7.11
N GLY A 94 19.32 -7.76 6.98
CA GLY A 94 20.34 -8.79 7.12
C GLY A 94 19.75 -10.19 7.29
N PRO A 95 20.13 -11.17 6.46
CA PRO A 95 19.97 -12.56 6.85
C PRO A 95 20.87 -12.80 8.07
N THR A 96 20.36 -13.44 9.12
CA THR A 96 21.26 -14.18 10.02
C THR A 96 21.97 -15.26 9.18
N PRO A 97 23.12 -15.81 9.61
CA PRO A 97 23.81 -16.87 8.87
C PRO A 97 22.90 -18.05 8.45
N ASP A 98 21.78 -18.24 9.16
CA ASP A 98 20.80 -19.30 8.96
C ASP A 98 19.51 -18.86 8.25
N SER A 99 19.45 -17.64 7.69
CA SER A 99 18.26 -17.10 7.01
C SER A 99 18.49 -17.02 5.49
N PRO A 100 17.48 -17.34 4.65
CA PRO A 100 17.60 -17.16 3.21
C PRO A 100 17.72 -15.66 2.86
N PRO A 101 18.38 -15.32 1.75
CA PRO A 101 18.44 -13.93 1.30
C PRO A 101 17.05 -13.41 0.96
N ALA A 102 16.81 -12.13 1.23
CA ALA A 102 15.57 -11.49 0.83
C ALA A 102 15.45 -11.39 -0.68
N ARG A 103 14.21 -11.54 -1.18
CA ARG A 103 13.95 -11.36 -2.62
C ARG A 103 14.35 -9.95 -3.06
N PRO A 104 14.97 -9.79 -4.24
CA PRO A 104 15.39 -8.48 -4.73
C PRO A 104 14.15 -7.59 -4.98
N PRO A 105 14.30 -6.26 -4.88
CA PRO A 105 13.21 -5.35 -5.25
C PRO A 105 12.89 -5.47 -6.74
N LEU A 106 11.60 -5.60 -7.09
CA LEU A 106 11.15 -5.51 -8.47
C LEU A 106 10.95 -4.03 -8.84
N PRO A 107 11.55 -3.51 -9.94
CA PRO A 107 11.52 -2.07 -10.24
C PRO A 107 10.12 -1.46 -10.27
N GLY A 108 9.16 -2.13 -10.91
CA GLY A 108 7.78 -1.63 -10.99
C GLY A 108 7.06 -1.61 -9.64
N CYS A 109 7.41 -2.53 -8.72
CA CYS A 109 6.91 -2.52 -7.35
C CYS A 109 7.51 -1.41 -6.49
N GLN A 110 8.65 -0.83 -6.90
CA GLN A 110 9.29 0.27 -6.15
C GLN A 110 8.87 1.67 -6.63
N ALA A 111 8.12 1.78 -7.73
CA ALA A 111 7.71 3.08 -8.27
C ALA A 111 6.80 3.85 -7.30
N TYR A 112 5.79 3.19 -6.74
CA TYR A 112 4.88 3.78 -5.75
C TYR A 112 5.61 4.29 -4.49
N PRO A 113 6.38 3.45 -3.75
CA PRO A 113 7.05 3.92 -2.52
C PRO A 113 8.12 4.98 -2.81
N ALA A 114 8.78 4.94 -3.97
CA ALA A 114 9.72 5.99 -4.37
C ALA A 114 9.00 7.33 -4.61
N PHE A 115 7.82 7.30 -5.22
CA PHE A 115 7.01 8.50 -5.42
C PHE A 115 6.43 9.02 -4.11
N LEU A 116 5.99 8.15 -3.19
CA LEU A 116 5.55 8.57 -1.87
C LEU A 116 6.69 9.22 -1.06
N ALA A 117 7.91 8.69 -1.15
CA ALA A 117 9.09 9.33 -0.57
C ALA A 117 9.35 10.71 -1.20
N TRP A 118 9.17 10.84 -2.52
CA TRP A 118 9.27 12.14 -3.20
C TRP A 118 8.20 13.11 -2.72
N LEU A 119 6.93 12.69 -2.55
CA LEU A 119 5.87 13.50 -1.98
C LEU A 119 6.22 13.95 -0.56
N ALA A 120 6.74 13.03 0.25
CA ALA A 120 7.14 13.31 1.62
C ALA A 120 8.25 14.37 1.72
N LEU A 121 9.14 14.43 0.74
CA LEU A 121 10.21 15.43 0.66
C LEU A 121 9.75 16.76 0.04
N ASN A 122 8.93 16.71 -1.02
CA ASN A 122 8.77 17.83 -1.94
C ASN A 122 7.35 18.41 -2.00
N ALA A 123 6.32 17.60 -1.77
CA ALA A 123 4.94 18.07 -1.92
C ALA A 123 4.55 19.07 -0.81
N ARG A 124 3.55 19.91 -1.12
CA ARG A 124 2.77 20.60 -0.09
C ARG A 124 2.00 19.52 0.69
N PRO A 125 2.02 19.52 2.03
CA PRO A 125 1.34 18.48 2.80
C PRO A 125 -0.15 18.35 2.50
N ALA A 126 -0.86 19.47 2.30
CA ALA A 126 -2.27 19.44 1.92
C ALA A 126 -2.51 18.71 0.58
N SER A 127 -1.65 18.93 -0.43
CA SER A 127 -1.75 18.21 -1.71
C SER A 127 -1.47 16.72 -1.54
N ALA A 128 -0.48 16.36 -0.72
CA ALA A 128 -0.18 14.96 -0.42
C ALA A 128 -1.34 14.26 0.32
N THR A 129 -1.92 14.91 1.33
CA THR A 129 -3.09 14.41 2.07
C THR A 129 -4.25 14.09 1.12
N VAL A 130 -4.62 15.02 0.26
CA VAL A 130 -5.73 14.84 -0.70
C VAL A 130 -5.43 13.74 -1.72
N ALA A 131 -4.19 13.65 -2.21
CA ALA A 131 -3.77 12.61 -3.14
C ALA A 131 -3.87 11.21 -2.52
N MET A 132 -3.40 11.03 -1.29
CA MET A 132 -3.38 9.73 -0.60
C MET A 132 -4.78 9.21 -0.28
N ILE A 133 -5.68 10.05 0.23
CA ILE A 133 -7.08 9.66 0.52
C ILE A 133 -7.77 9.09 -0.72
N THR A 134 -7.45 9.65 -1.88
CA THR A 134 -8.05 9.23 -3.15
C THR A 134 -7.63 7.81 -3.52
N ASN A 135 -6.45 7.35 -3.09
CA ASN A 135 -5.93 6.02 -3.40
C ASN A 135 -6.48 4.92 -2.47
N PHE A 136 -6.81 5.24 -1.21
CA PHE A 136 -7.17 4.24 -0.19
C PHE A 136 -8.36 3.35 -0.57
N ALA A 137 -9.36 3.89 -1.24
CA ALA A 137 -10.56 3.12 -1.59
C ALA A 137 -10.28 1.98 -2.58
N ALA A 138 -9.39 2.22 -3.55
CA ALA A 138 -9.02 1.22 -4.56
C ALA A 138 -8.26 0.06 -3.92
N TRP A 139 -7.16 0.39 -3.23
CA TRP A 139 -6.34 -0.56 -2.51
C TRP A 139 -7.15 -1.41 -1.52
N GLY A 140 -8.00 -0.77 -0.71
CA GLY A 140 -8.86 -1.48 0.25
C GLY A 140 -9.83 -2.46 -0.42
N GLY A 141 -10.42 -2.09 -1.56
CA GLY A 141 -11.28 -2.99 -2.34
C GLY A 141 -10.54 -4.20 -2.90
N TYR A 142 -9.32 -4.01 -3.40
CA TYR A 142 -8.46 -5.11 -3.86
C TYR A 142 -8.06 -6.01 -2.69
N CYS A 143 -7.70 -5.45 -1.54
CA CYS A 143 -7.40 -6.22 -0.33
C CYS A 143 -8.60 -7.03 0.15
N ALA A 144 -9.80 -6.46 0.16
CA ALA A 144 -11.02 -7.20 0.52
C ALA A 144 -11.22 -8.43 -0.39
N THR A 145 -11.09 -8.22 -1.71
CA THR A 145 -11.22 -9.28 -2.72
C THR A 145 -10.19 -10.38 -2.51
N ILE A 146 -8.92 -10.01 -2.30
CA ILE A 146 -7.83 -10.99 -2.10
C ILE A 146 -8.01 -11.73 -0.76
N GLY A 147 -8.36 -11.04 0.31
CA GLY A 147 -8.56 -11.65 1.63
C GLY A 147 -9.67 -12.72 1.63
N GLU A 148 -10.75 -12.51 0.89
CA GLU A 148 -11.78 -13.53 0.67
C GLU A 148 -11.24 -14.71 -0.16
N ALA A 149 -10.58 -14.40 -1.28
CA ALA A 149 -10.07 -15.42 -2.19
C ALA A 149 -9.02 -16.35 -1.54
N LEU A 150 -8.14 -15.81 -0.68
CA LEU A 150 -7.15 -16.59 0.06
C LEU A 150 -7.80 -17.67 0.94
N ARG A 151 -8.94 -17.36 1.56
CA ARG A 151 -9.69 -18.32 2.37
C ARG A 151 -10.43 -19.35 1.51
N CYS A 152 -11.05 -18.89 0.42
CA CYS A 152 -11.93 -19.73 -0.40
C CYS A 152 -11.17 -20.66 -1.37
N HIS A 153 -10.00 -20.25 -1.85
CA HIS A 153 -9.29 -20.94 -2.93
C HIS A 153 -7.91 -21.46 -2.54
N TYR A 154 -7.30 -20.91 -1.50
CA TYR A 154 -5.95 -21.27 -1.08
C TYR A 154 -5.90 -21.91 0.32
N ASP A 155 -7.06 -22.03 1.00
CA ASP A 155 -7.19 -22.58 2.35
C ASP A 155 -6.30 -21.86 3.39
N PHE A 156 -6.05 -20.56 3.21
CA PHE A 156 -5.23 -19.79 4.14
C PHE A 156 -5.95 -19.55 5.47
N PRO A 157 -5.25 -19.66 6.61
CA PRO A 157 -5.81 -19.31 7.91
C PRO A 157 -5.99 -17.79 8.04
N ASP A 158 -6.82 -17.36 8.99
CA ASP A 158 -7.09 -15.93 9.23
C ASP A 158 -5.81 -15.11 9.50
N GLU A 159 -4.83 -15.69 10.19
CA GLU A 159 -3.56 -15.01 10.47
C GLU A 159 -2.78 -14.67 9.19
N ALA A 160 -2.86 -15.52 8.17
CA ALA A 160 -2.24 -15.27 6.87
C ALA A 160 -3.03 -14.26 6.01
N CYS A 161 -4.33 -14.10 6.29
CA CYS A 161 -5.19 -13.12 5.63
C CYS A 161 -5.15 -11.73 6.29
N ALA A 162 -4.64 -11.64 7.52
CA ALA A 162 -4.66 -10.43 8.35
C ALA A 162 -4.05 -9.19 7.67
N PHE A 163 -3.06 -9.38 6.79
CA PHE A 163 -2.49 -8.31 5.99
C PHE A 163 -3.54 -7.61 5.12
N PHE A 164 -4.31 -8.41 4.38
CA PHE A 164 -5.34 -7.92 3.49
C PHE A 164 -6.55 -7.41 4.29
N ASP A 165 -6.95 -8.12 5.35
CA ASP A 165 -8.07 -7.70 6.20
C ASP A 165 -7.83 -6.35 6.88
N PHE A 166 -6.57 -6.02 7.20
CA PHE A 166 -6.18 -4.73 7.76
C PHE A 166 -6.49 -3.57 6.80
N PHE A 167 -6.10 -3.69 5.53
CA PHE A 167 -6.33 -2.67 4.52
C PHE A 167 -7.75 -2.69 3.93
N ALA A 168 -8.45 -3.82 4.03
CA ALA A 168 -9.84 -3.96 3.60
C ALA A 168 -10.85 -3.19 4.48
N GLN A 169 -10.44 -2.74 5.67
CA GLN A 169 -11.30 -1.95 6.53
C GLN A 169 -11.71 -0.63 5.86
N PRO A 170 -12.98 -0.20 5.99
CA PRO A 170 -13.41 1.08 5.43
C PRO A 170 -12.54 2.24 5.95
N ALA A 171 -11.99 3.04 5.04
CA ALA A 171 -11.14 4.17 5.38
C ALA A 171 -11.91 5.39 5.90
N THR A 172 -13.22 5.29 6.16
CA THR A 172 -14.10 6.43 6.51
C THR A 172 -13.59 7.24 7.69
N ALA A 173 -13.05 6.58 8.71
CA ALA A 173 -12.45 7.26 9.87
C ALA A 173 -11.17 8.03 9.48
N LEU A 174 -10.29 7.42 8.67
CA LEU A 174 -9.07 8.07 8.19
C LEU A 174 -9.39 9.25 7.25
N GLU A 175 -10.42 9.12 6.42
CA GLU A 175 -10.91 10.18 5.54
C GLU A 175 -11.47 11.36 6.32
N GLN A 176 -12.25 11.07 7.36
CA GLN A 176 -12.78 12.11 8.24
C GLN A 176 -11.64 12.81 8.98
N GLN A 177 -10.70 12.07 9.56
CA GLN A 177 -9.52 12.65 10.21
C GLN A 177 -8.71 13.53 9.27
N ALA A 178 -8.60 13.14 8.00
CA ALA A 178 -7.89 13.92 7.01
C ALA A 178 -8.65 15.21 6.64
N ALA A 179 -9.98 15.15 6.50
CA ALA A 179 -10.83 16.31 6.28
C ALA A 179 -10.74 17.28 7.46
N ASP A 180 -10.83 16.77 8.69
CA ASP A 180 -10.65 17.55 9.92
C ASP A 180 -9.26 18.20 9.97
N ALA A 181 -8.23 17.47 9.52
CA ALA A 181 -6.87 17.95 9.51
C ALA A 181 -6.59 19.04 8.46
N LEU A 182 -7.30 19.01 7.33
CA LEU A 182 -7.25 20.05 6.30
C LEU A 182 -8.06 21.30 6.71
N GLY A 183 -9.02 21.13 7.61
CA GLY A 183 -9.88 22.21 8.10
C GLY A 183 -11.02 22.55 7.14
N PRO A 184 -11.87 23.51 7.53
CA PRO A 184 -13.10 23.85 6.81
C PRO A 184 -12.87 24.74 5.58
N ASP A 185 -11.71 25.40 5.49
CA ASP A 185 -11.43 26.36 4.43
C ASP A 185 -11.13 25.64 3.11
N PRO A 186 -11.63 26.15 1.96
CA PRO A 186 -11.35 25.55 0.68
C PRO A 186 -9.86 25.65 0.34
N LEU A 187 -9.29 24.54 -0.15
CA LEU A 187 -7.91 24.51 -0.64
C LEU A 187 -7.78 25.38 -1.89
N ASP A 188 -6.62 26.05 -2.02
CA ASP A 188 -6.33 26.87 -3.19
C ASP A 188 -6.24 26.03 -4.48
N GLY A 189 -6.51 26.68 -5.63
CA GLY A 189 -6.49 26.02 -6.94
C GLY A 189 -5.19 25.24 -7.24
N PRO A 190 -3.99 25.82 -7.01
CA PRO A 190 -2.73 25.12 -7.17
C PRO A 190 -2.58 23.86 -6.30
N THR A 191 -3.06 23.88 -5.05
CA THR A 191 -3.05 22.73 -4.15
C THR A 191 -3.87 21.58 -4.70
N LEU A 192 -5.08 21.88 -5.19
CA LEU A 192 -5.99 20.91 -5.77
C LEU A 192 -5.48 20.35 -7.10
N ALA A 193 -4.90 21.20 -7.95
CA ALA A 193 -4.30 20.76 -9.21
C ALA A 193 -3.14 19.77 -8.96
N ALA A 194 -2.22 20.10 -8.04
CA ALA A 194 -1.13 19.21 -7.67
C ALA A 194 -1.65 17.91 -7.03
N ALA A 195 -2.65 17.98 -6.14
CA ALA A 195 -3.24 16.79 -5.52
C ALA A 195 -3.83 15.84 -6.56
N ARG A 196 -4.50 16.38 -7.60
CA ARG A 196 -5.05 15.59 -8.70
C ARG A 196 -3.95 14.88 -9.49
N GLU A 197 -2.89 15.59 -9.85
CA GLU A 197 -1.75 15.02 -10.58
C GLU A 197 -1.09 13.89 -9.76
N TYR A 198 -0.86 14.13 -8.47
CA TYR A 198 -0.27 13.13 -7.58
C TYR A 198 -1.16 11.90 -7.40
N ALA A 199 -2.47 12.08 -7.27
CA ALA A 199 -3.42 10.97 -7.16
C ALA A 199 -3.39 10.07 -8.41
N LEU A 200 -3.35 10.66 -9.61
CA LEU A 200 -3.26 9.92 -10.86
C LEU A 200 -1.94 9.14 -10.97
N LEU A 201 -0.82 9.72 -10.53
CA LEU A 201 0.48 9.05 -10.49
C LEU A 201 0.48 7.88 -9.50
N LEU A 202 -0.07 8.07 -8.29
CA LEU A 202 -0.19 7.00 -7.30
C LEU A 202 -1.00 5.82 -7.84
N GLN A 203 -2.13 6.09 -8.50
CA GLN A 203 -2.94 5.04 -9.14
C GLN A 203 -2.18 4.33 -10.27
N ALA A 204 -1.51 5.08 -11.14
CA ALA A 204 -0.72 4.49 -12.21
C ALA A 204 0.40 3.60 -11.67
N TYR A 205 1.06 4.00 -10.58
CA TYR A 205 2.10 3.19 -9.94
C TYR A 205 1.55 1.98 -9.19
N GLU A 206 0.35 2.07 -8.62
CA GLU A 206 -0.35 0.90 -8.07
C GLU A 206 -0.68 -0.12 -9.16
N HIS A 207 -1.17 0.31 -10.32
CA HIS A 207 -1.38 -0.58 -11.47
C HIS A 207 -0.06 -1.19 -11.96
N LEU A 208 1.02 -0.41 -12.05
CA LEU A 208 2.35 -0.91 -12.41
C LEU A 208 2.85 -1.97 -11.43
N PHE A 209 2.57 -1.82 -10.13
CA PHE A 209 2.88 -2.84 -9.12
C PHE A 209 2.18 -4.17 -9.43
N TRP A 210 0.87 -4.13 -9.70
CA TRP A 210 0.11 -5.34 -10.03
C TRP A 210 0.58 -6.01 -11.33
N ASP A 211 0.83 -5.22 -12.38
CA ASP A 211 1.33 -5.72 -13.66
C ASP A 211 2.73 -6.34 -13.53
N THR A 212 3.59 -5.74 -12.70
CA THR A 212 4.94 -6.25 -12.42
C THR A 212 4.90 -7.60 -11.71
N LEU A 213 4.01 -7.77 -10.72
CA LEU A 213 3.82 -9.05 -10.04
C LEU A 213 3.22 -10.11 -10.96
N ALA A 214 2.32 -9.72 -11.87
CA ALA A 214 1.76 -10.64 -12.86
C ALA A 214 2.85 -11.15 -13.83
N ALA A 215 3.74 -10.25 -14.27
CA ALA A 215 4.82 -10.59 -15.18
C ALA A 215 5.92 -11.44 -14.50
N SER A 216 6.26 -11.16 -13.25
CA SER A 216 7.31 -11.92 -12.53
C SER A 216 6.93 -13.36 -12.23
N ALA A 217 5.64 -13.71 -12.34
CA ALA A 217 5.14 -15.07 -12.18
C ALA A 217 5.19 -15.91 -13.46
N ALA A 218 5.46 -15.29 -14.62
CA ALA A 218 5.50 -15.95 -15.92
C ALA A 218 6.91 -16.45 -16.33
N ASP A 219 7.94 -16.08 -15.55
CA ASP A 219 9.34 -16.50 -15.70
C ASP A 219 9.71 -17.62 -14.72
#